data_AF-Q9MD44-F1
#
_entry.id   AF-Q9MD44-F1
#
_cell.length_a   1.000
_cell.length_b   1.000
_cell.length_c   1.000
_cell.angle_alpha   90.00
_cell.angle_beta   90.00
_cell.angle_gamma   90.00
#
_symmetry.space_group_name_H-M   'P 1'
#
loop_
_entity.id
_entity.type
_entity.pdbx_description
1 polymer ?
#
loop_
_entity_poly.entity_id
_entity_poly.type
_entity_poly.pdbx_seq_one_letter_code
_entity_poly.pdbx_strand_id
1 'polypeptide(L)'
;MSSSLLALLIVAFFFTLIIGSITFYVLGFSFSLDHYISLKEWYSSFECGFLSHGYNENFFSFSYLNLLVLFVVFDLEVSLLLNVVFDGIWFYTYWCYFFFFFFVFFCYLIEVGFGYIKWM
;
A
#
# COMPACT_ATOMS: atom_id res chain seq x y z
N MET A 1 -11.00 42.07 -55.99
CA MET A 1 -11.87 41.02 -55.39
C MET A 1 -11.22 40.59 -54.09
N SER A 2 -11.67 41.04 -52.91
CA SER A 2 -11.14 40.40 -51.69
C SER A 2 -11.87 40.74 -50.39
N SER A 3 -12.26 41.97 -50.09
CA SER A 3 -12.72 42.30 -48.72
C SER A 3 -14.02 41.60 -48.29
N SER A 4 -15.05 41.59 -49.13
CA SER A 4 -16.32 40.89 -48.83
C SER A 4 -16.19 39.37 -48.87
N LEU A 5 -15.38 38.83 -49.78
CA LEU A 5 -15.07 37.40 -49.86
C LEU A 5 -14.25 36.93 -48.64
N LEU A 6 -13.29 37.74 -48.18
CA LEU A 6 -12.53 37.47 -46.96
C LEU A 6 -13.42 37.47 -45.72
N ALA A 7 -14.35 38.43 -45.61
CA ALA A 7 -15.31 38.45 -44.51
C ALA A 7 -16.21 37.20 -44.48
N LEU A 8 -16.70 36.76 -45.65
CA LEU A 8 -17.48 35.52 -45.76
C LEU A 8 -16.68 34.27 -45.39
N LEU A 9 -15.41 34.19 -45.80
CA LEU A 9 -14.53 33.08 -45.44
C LEU A 9 -14.25 33.02 -43.93
N ILE A 10 -14.08 34.18 -43.28
CA ILE A 10 -13.87 34.26 -41.83
C ILE A 10 -15.13 33.79 -41.09
N VAL A 11 -16.31 34.24 -41.49
CA VAL A 11 -17.57 33.81 -40.87
C VAL A 11 -17.81 32.32 -41.07
N ALA A 12 -17.55 31.80 -42.29
CA ALA A 12 -17.67 30.37 -42.57
C ALA A 12 -16.69 29.53 -41.72
N PHE A 13 -15.46 30.00 -41.52
CA PHE A 13 -14.47 29.33 -40.67
C PHE A 13 -14.89 29.26 -39.20
N PHE A 14 -15.43 30.35 -38.65
CA PHE A 14 -15.96 30.32 -37.28
C PHE A 14 -17.18 29.41 -37.17
N PHE A 15 -18.04 29.38 -38.18
CA PHE A 15 -19.23 28.52 -38.20
C PHE A 15 -18.86 27.03 -38.26
N THR A 16 -17.87 26.66 -39.08
CA THR A 16 -17.38 25.26 -39.13
C THR A 16 -16.68 24.86 -37.85
N LEU A 17 -15.95 25.76 -37.18
CA LEU A 17 -15.35 25.50 -35.88
C LEU A 17 -16.40 25.23 -34.79
N ILE A 18 -17.48 26.02 -34.77
CA ILE A 18 -18.56 25.86 -33.79
C ILE A 18 -19.30 24.53 -34.03
N ILE A 19 -19.61 24.18 -35.28
CA ILE A 19 -20.25 22.90 -35.60
C ILE A 19 -19.31 21.73 -35.29
N GLY A 20 -18.01 21.87 -35.58
CA GLY A 20 -16.99 20.87 -35.27
C GLY A 20 -16.87 20.60 -33.77
N SER A 21 -16.91 21.65 -32.93
CA SER A 21 -16.84 21.48 -31.48
C SER A 21 -18.09 20.85 -30.89
N ILE A 22 -19.28 21.21 -31.39
CA ILE A 22 -20.55 20.61 -30.96
C ILE A 22 -20.60 19.14 -31.35
N THR A 23 -20.23 18.79 -32.58
CA THR A 23 -20.21 17.39 -33.03
C THR A 23 -19.18 16.56 -32.28
N PHE A 24 -18.00 17.11 -31.98
CA PHE A 24 -16.99 16.45 -31.13
C PHE A 24 -17.49 16.24 -29.70
N TYR A 25 -18.17 17.21 -29.11
CA TYR A 25 -18.75 17.08 -27.77
C TYR A 25 -19.83 16.00 -27.73
N VAL A 26 -20.75 15.98 -28.71
CA VAL A 26 -21.83 14.99 -28.78
C VAL A 26 -21.27 13.58 -29.03
N LEU A 27 -20.37 13.40 -30.02
CA LEU A 27 -19.76 12.09 -30.32
C LEU A 27 -18.85 11.60 -29.18
N GLY A 28 -18.03 12.48 -28.61
CA GLY A 28 -17.12 12.14 -27.52
C GLY A 28 -17.85 11.76 -26.25
N PHE A 29 -18.95 12.43 -25.93
CA PHE A 29 -19.77 12.10 -24.76
C PHE A 29 -20.59 10.82 -24.96
N SER A 30 -21.19 10.61 -26.13
CA SER A 30 -21.99 9.42 -26.41
C SER A 30 -21.15 8.13 -26.47
N PHE A 31 -19.91 8.18 -26.96
CA PHE A 31 -19.06 6.99 -27.05
C PHE A 31 -18.30 6.66 -25.76
N SER A 32 -18.08 7.67 -24.90
CA SER A 32 -17.34 7.47 -23.65
C SER A 32 -18.22 6.94 -22.52
N LEU A 33 -19.54 7.18 -22.51
CA LEU A 33 -20.34 6.78 -21.35
C LEU A 33 -20.37 5.25 -21.15
N ASP A 34 -20.74 4.48 -22.19
CA ASP A 34 -20.90 3.02 -22.04
C ASP A 34 -19.57 2.26 -21.99
N HIS A 35 -18.57 2.70 -22.76
CA HIS A 35 -17.28 2.00 -22.79
C HIS A 35 -16.48 2.22 -21.49
N TYR A 36 -16.53 3.41 -20.91
CA TYR A 36 -15.85 3.69 -19.65
C TYR A 36 -16.54 3.03 -18.45
N ILE A 37 -17.86 2.85 -18.48
CA ILE A 37 -18.58 2.08 -17.44
C ILE A 37 -18.12 0.62 -17.45
N SER A 38 -18.06 -0.01 -18.62
CA SER A 38 -17.61 -1.40 -18.75
C SER A 38 -16.14 -1.60 -18.34
N LEU A 39 -15.24 -0.67 -18.70
CA LEU A 39 -13.83 -0.76 -18.29
C LEU A 39 -13.62 -0.52 -16.79
N LYS A 40 -14.48 0.31 -16.16
CA LYS A 40 -14.41 0.59 -14.73
C LYS A 40 -14.72 -0.65 -13.88
N GLU A 41 -15.61 -1.52 -14.34
CA GLU A 41 -15.93 -2.79 -13.68
C GLU A 41 -14.74 -3.76 -13.69
N TRP A 42 -13.93 -3.74 -14.75
CA TRP A 42 -12.74 -4.61 -14.86
C TRP A 42 -11.56 -4.14 -14.00
N TYR A 43 -11.43 -2.83 -13.75
CA TYR A 43 -10.36 -2.27 -12.91
C TYR A 43 -10.76 -2.10 -11.43
N SER A 44 -12.04 -2.24 -11.08
CA SER A 44 -12.48 -2.08 -9.70
C SER A 44 -12.01 -3.22 -8.79
N SER A 45 -11.67 -2.88 -7.54
CA SER A 45 -11.36 -3.85 -6.49
C SER A 45 -12.53 -4.80 -6.25
N PHE A 46 -12.24 -6.09 -6.02
CA PHE A 46 -13.26 -7.08 -5.72
C PHE A 46 -13.81 -6.89 -4.30
N GLU A 47 -15.03 -6.36 -4.17
CA GLU A 47 -15.75 -6.22 -2.90
C GLU A 47 -16.94 -7.18 -2.81
N CYS A 48 -16.68 -8.46 -3.13
CA CYS A 48 -17.68 -9.53 -3.04
C CYS A 48 -18.98 -9.25 -3.82
N GLY A 49 -18.90 -8.51 -4.94
CA GLY A 49 -20.04 -8.20 -5.81
C GLY A 49 -20.90 -7.01 -5.37
N PHE A 50 -20.52 -6.31 -4.29
CA PHE A 50 -21.20 -5.09 -3.84
C PHE A 50 -20.47 -3.82 -4.33
N LEU A 51 -21.20 -2.71 -4.37
CA LEU A 51 -20.62 -1.39 -4.62
C LEU A 51 -19.72 -1.00 -3.45
N SER A 52 -18.57 -0.41 -3.76
CA SER A 52 -17.61 -0.09 -2.72
C SER A 52 -18.15 0.92 -1.71
N HIS A 53 -18.10 0.56 -0.43
CA HIS A 53 -18.56 1.42 0.66
C HIS A 53 -17.41 1.70 1.63
N GLY A 54 -16.78 2.86 1.45
CA GLY A 54 -15.71 3.36 2.29
C GLY A 54 -14.33 3.24 1.66
N TYR A 55 -13.39 4.01 2.19
CA TYR A 55 -11.98 3.82 1.88
C TYR A 55 -11.52 2.54 2.59
N ASN A 56 -11.01 1.57 1.83
CA ASN A 56 -10.34 0.41 2.39
C ASN A 56 -8.97 0.85 2.95
N GLU A 57 -8.99 1.59 4.05
CA GLU A 57 -7.83 1.76 4.88
C GLU A 57 -7.61 0.42 5.55
N ASN A 58 -6.68 -0.36 5.00
CA ASN A 58 -6.09 -1.47 5.73
C ASN A 58 -5.48 -0.85 7.00
N PHE A 59 -6.23 -0.85 8.10
CA PHE A 59 -5.68 -0.64 9.42
C PHE A 59 -4.75 -1.82 9.67
N PHE A 60 -3.54 -1.75 9.11
CA PHE A 60 -2.47 -2.66 9.42
C PHE A 60 -2.33 -2.57 10.93
N SER A 61 -2.83 -3.58 11.62
CA SER A 61 -3.09 -3.44 13.03
C SER A 61 -1.77 -3.25 13.74
N PHE A 62 -1.76 -2.37 14.75
CA PHE A 62 -0.60 -2.10 15.59
C PHE A 62 0.04 -3.39 16.13
N SER A 63 -0.77 -4.45 16.30
CA SER A 63 -0.35 -5.80 16.68
C SER A 63 0.73 -6.39 15.75
N TYR A 64 0.62 -6.22 14.42
CA TYR A 64 1.61 -6.76 13.48
C TYR A 64 2.94 -6.02 13.56
N LEU A 65 2.90 -4.69 13.72
CA LEU A 65 4.11 -3.89 13.88
C LEU A 65 4.85 -4.30 15.15
N ASN A 66 4.12 -4.50 16.24
CA ASN A 66 4.70 -4.92 17.50
C ASN A 66 5.32 -6.33 17.42
N LEU A 67 4.64 -7.29 16.77
CA LEU A 67 5.20 -8.62 16.51
C LEU A 67 6.48 -8.57 15.67
N LEU A 68 6.53 -7.69 14.66
CA LEU A 68 7.72 -7.54 13.82
C LEU A 68 8.92 -6.99 14.60
N VAL A 69 8.70 -5.99 15.45
CA VAL A 69 9.77 -5.43 16.30
C VAL A 69 10.30 -6.50 17.25
N LEU A 70 9.42 -7.24 17.92
CA LEU A 70 9.81 -8.34 18.82
C LEU A 70 10.58 -9.44 18.08
N PHE A 71 10.15 -9.80 16.88
CA PHE A 71 10.85 -10.77 16.03
C PHE A 71 12.29 -10.33 15.73
N VAL A 72 12.50 -9.07 15.36
CA VAL A 72 13.84 -8.54 15.04
C VAL A 72 14.75 -8.52 16.28
N VAL A 73 14.22 -8.15 17.45
CA VAL A 73 14.99 -8.14 18.70
C VAL A 73 15.38 -9.57 19.09
N PHE A 74 14.44 -10.51 19.03
CA PHE A 74 14.70 -11.91 19.38
C PHE A 74 15.72 -12.56 18.42
N ASP A 75 15.69 -12.23 17.13
CA ASP A 75 16.69 -12.71 16.16
C ASP A 75 18.11 -12.23 16.49
N LEU A 76 18.25 -10.99 16.98
CA LEU A 76 19.52 -10.45 17.46
C LEU A 76 20.00 -11.22 18.71
N GLU A 77 19.13 -11.47 19.68
CA GLU A 77 19.47 -12.19 20.90
C GLU A 77 19.90 -13.64 20.63
N VAL A 78 19.23 -14.32 19.71
CA VAL A 78 19.62 -15.67 19.27
C VAL A 78 20.95 -15.65 18.53
N SER A 79 21.21 -14.63 17.69
CA SER A 79 22.50 -14.45 17.02
C SER A 79 23.65 -14.29 18.03
N LEU A 80 23.42 -13.57 19.14
CA LEU A 80 24.39 -13.45 20.24
C LEU A 80 24.60 -14.78 20.98
N LEU A 81 23.53 -15.55 21.22
CA LEU A 81 23.63 -16.89 21.82
C LEU A 81 24.37 -17.88 20.92
N LEU A 82 24.23 -17.75 19.59
CA LEU A 82 24.90 -18.63 18.64
C LEU A 82 26.43 -18.45 18.68
N ASN A 83 26.91 -17.28 19.08
CA ASN A 83 28.34 -17.03 19.28
C ASN A 83 28.99 -17.92 20.36
N VAL A 84 28.20 -18.51 21.26
CA VAL A 84 28.68 -19.45 22.28
C VAL A 84 29.37 -20.68 21.68
N VAL A 85 28.91 -21.15 20.51
CA VAL A 85 29.50 -22.33 19.85
C VAL A 85 30.90 -22.02 19.32
N PHE A 86 31.17 -20.75 19.00
CA PHE A 86 32.45 -20.29 18.47
C PHE A 86 33.42 -19.87 19.59
N ASP A 87 32.90 -19.35 20.71
CA ASP A 87 33.70 -19.07 21.90
C ASP A 87 34.06 -20.38 22.62
N GLY A 88 35.36 -20.67 22.72
CA GLY A 88 35.86 -21.84 23.45
C GLY A 88 35.53 -21.84 24.96
N ILE A 89 35.87 -22.92 25.66
CA ILE A 89 35.52 -23.14 27.09
C ILE A 89 36.37 -22.27 28.04
N TRP A 90 36.09 -20.96 28.09
CA TRP A 90 36.58 -20.07 29.14
C TRP A 90 35.51 -19.94 30.23
N PHE A 91 35.86 -20.27 31.47
CA PHE A 91 34.93 -20.29 32.62
C PHE A 91 34.23 -18.95 32.86
N TYR A 92 34.89 -17.81 32.61
CA TYR A 92 34.28 -16.49 32.82
C TYR A 92 33.19 -16.20 31.77
N THR A 93 33.47 -16.48 30.50
CA THR A 93 32.53 -16.25 29.39
C THR A 93 31.29 -17.13 29.53
N TYR A 94 31.45 -18.36 30.03
CA TYR A 94 30.32 -19.27 30.30
C TYR A 94 29.28 -18.67 31.25
N TRP A 95 29.73 -18.06 32.36
CA TRP A 95 28.80 -17.43 33.32
C TRP A 95 28.06 -16.24 32.70
N CYS A 96 28.73 -15.43 31.88
CA CYS A 96 28.07 -14.33 31.16
C CYS A 96 26.96 -14.82 30.24
N TYR A 97 27.21 -15.87 29.44
CA TYR A 97 26.20 -16.45 28.57
C TYR A 97 25.05 -17.12 29.35
N PHE A 98 25.33 -17.74 30.50
CA PHE A 98 24.30 -18.31 31.37
C PHE A 98 23.34 -17.23 31.91
N PHE A 99 23.88 -16.11 32.40
CA PHE A 99 23.05 -14.98 32.84
C PHE A 99 22.27 -14.35 31.68
N PHE A 100 22.90 -14.23 30.51
CA PHE A 100 22.23 -13.71 29.31
C PHE A 100 21.04 -14.57 28.90
N PHE A 101 21.20 -15.90 28.88
CA PHE A 101 20.10 -16.82 28.58
C PHE A 101 18.93 -16.67 29.57
N PHE A 102 19.22 -16.54 30.86
CA PHE A 102 18.19 -16.32 31.88
C PHE A 102 17.45 -14.99 31.67
N PHE A 103 18.17 -13.95 31.26
CA PHE A 103 17.58 -12.64 30.95
C PHE A 103 16.62 -12.74 29.75
N VAL A 104 17.03 -13.38 28.65
CA VAL A 104 16.18 -13.62 27.47
C VAL A 104 14.91 -14.39 27.86
N PHE A 105 15.04 -15.44 28.68
CA PHE A 105 13.90 -16.20 29.17
C PHE A 105 12.93 -15.34 29.99
N PHE A 106 13.44 -14.47 30.88
CA PHE A 106 12.61 -13.60 31.70
C PHE A 106 11.89 -12.54 30.88
N CYS A 107 12.58 -11.91 29.91
CA CYS A 107 11.97 -10.98 28.97
C CYS A 107 10.83 -11.62 28.19
N TYR A 108 11.04 -12.85 27.69
CA TYR A 108 10.00 -13.59 26.98
C TYR A 108 8.75 -13.85 27.86
N LEU A 109 8.93 -14.20 29.14
CA LEU A 109 7.80 -14.38 30.06
C LEU A 109 7.02 -13.08 30.27
N ILE A 110 7.71 -11.95 30.36
CA ILE A 110 7.09 -10.62 30.46
C ILE A 110 6.27 -10.32 29.20
N GLU A 111 6.80 -10.58 28.02
CA GLU A 111 6.12 -10.36 26.73
C GLU A 111 4.84 -11.19 26.60
N VAL A 112 4.90 -12.47 26.98
CA VAL A 112 3.72 -13.35 27.05
C VAL A 112 2.70 -12.82 28.05
N GLY A 113 3.16 -12.37 29.22
CA GLY A 113 2.31 -11.81 30.28
C GLY A 113 1.54 -10.56 29.84
N PHE A 114 2.19 -9.66 29.10
CA PHE A 114 1.55 -8.47 28.54
C PHE A 114 0.65 -8.76 27.32
N GLY A 115 0.71 -9.97 26.77
CA GLY A 115 -0.15 -10.39 25.67
C GLY A 115 0.25 -9.82 24.32
N TYR A 116 1.48 -9.31 24.17
CA TYR A 116 2.01 -8.79 22.90
C TYR A 116 2.07 -9.83 21.78
N ILE A 117 2.09 -11.11 22.15
CA ILE A 117 2.15 -12.25 21.23
C ILE A 117 0.74 -12.70 20.80
N LYS A 118 -0.33 -12.26 21.50
CA LYS A 118 -1.70 -12.64 21.15
C LYS A 118 -2.15 -11.87 19.92
N TRP A 119 -2.57 -12.63 18.92
CA TRP A 119 -3.31 -12.11 17.77
C TRP A 119 -4.77 -11.92 18.22
N MET A 120 -5.10 -10.72 18.67
CA MET A 120 -6.48 -10.25 18.81
C MET A 120 -6.74 -9.21 17.72
#